data_AF-A0A4U5VCQ2-F1
#
_entry.id   AF-A0A4U5VCQ2-F1
#
_cell.length_a   1.000
_cell.length_b   1.000
_cell.length_c   1.000
_cell.angle_alpha   90.00
_cell.angle_beta   90.00
_cell.angle_gamma   90.00
#
_symmetry.space_group_name_H-M   'P 1'
#
loop_
_entity.id
_entity.type
_entity.pdbx_description
1 polymer ?
#
loop_
_entity_poly.entity_id
_entity_poly.type
_entity_poly.pdbx_seq_one_letter_code
_entity_poly.pdbx_strand_id
1 'polypeptide(L)'
;MWDQVRVDHGKEFYLTLFIQELLSPHRYTQERRPYLQTPSTRNHTVERIWPEINSRVNYPLKKALLQLVDQELLDMDDSLVKYCVSCLTGQLCQIGVTRVVESWNAHRIPGKGTPNDLAGSGCPKKIPQELLPHSAEAAELYRQQLGSTLTPQSTFGVDPFLTEEDKLMAENQFAEQYSDISELLSRAVNNDFTPYKEALLFLITTTRRNV
;
A
#
# COMPACT_ATOMS: atom_id res chain seq x y z
N MET A 1 4.50 -16.64 -3.51
CA MET A 1 3.74 -16.98 -4.73
C MET A 1 2.34 -17.45 -4.36
N TRP A 2 1.33 -17.07 -5.13
CA TRP A 2 -0.06 -17.46 -4.92
C TRP A 2 -0.46 -18.67 -5.79
N ASP A 3 -1.47 -19.44 -5.36
CA ASP A 3 -2.03 -20.56 -6.15
C ASP A 3 -2.96 -20.10 -7.28
N GLN A 4 -3.37 -18.84 -7.31
CA GLN A 4 -3.95 -18.16 -8.47
C GLN A 4 -4.05 -16.68 -8.14
N VAL A 5 -3.54 -15.82 -9.01
CA VAL A 5 -3.74 -14.37 -8.90
C VAL A 5 -5.02 -13.98 -9.65
N ARG A 6 -5.87 -13.15 -9.05
CA ARG A 6 -7.06 -12.61 -9.70
C ARG A 6 -7.01 -11.09 -9.66
N VAL A 7 -7.09 -10.49 -10.83
CA VAL A 7 -6.98 -9.04 -11.02
C VAL A 7 -7.91 -8.59 -12.14
N ASP A 8 -8.03 -7.29 -12.36
CA ASP A 8 -8.68 -6.77 -13.55
C ASP A 8 -7.71 -6.69 -14.75
N HIS A 9 -8.06 -5.92 -15.77
CA HIS A 9 -7.22 -5.75 -16.97
C HIS A 9 -6.25 -4.55 -16.86
N GLY A 10 -6.06 -4.01 -15.65
CA GLY A 10 -5.13 -2.94 -15.36
C GLY A 10 -3.69 -3.28 -15.72
N LYS A 11 -2.94 -2.27 -16.17
CA LYS A 11 -1.53 -2.42 -16.57
C LYS A 11 -0.60 -2.52 -15.35
N GLU A 12 -1.03 -2.01 -14.21
CA GLU A 12 -0.33 -2.06 -12.92
C GLU A 12 -0.03 -3.50 -12.47
N PHE A 13 -0.78 -4.50 -12.97
CA PHE A 13 -0.57 -5.91 -12.61
C PHE A 13 0.42 -6.63 -13.52
N TYR A 14 0.86 -6.05 -14.65
CA TYR A 14 1.62 -6.77 -15.68
C TYR A 14 2.87 -7.47 -15.13
N LEU A 15 3.64 -6.80 -14.27
CA LEU A 15 4.82 -7.38 -13.67
C LEU A 15 4.48 -8.56 -12.75
N THR A 16 3.44 -8.41 -11.92
CA THR A 16 2.94 -9.48 -11.03
C THR A 16 2.46 -10.69 -11.82
N LEU A 17 1.69 -10.48 -12.90
CA LEU A 17 1.17 -11.57 -13.74
C LEU A 17 2.30 -12.28 -14.49
N PHE A 18 3.29 -11.55 -14.99
CA PHE A 18 4.48 -12.11 -15.62
C PHE A 18 5.25 -13.04 -14.68
N ILE A 19 5.58 -12.57 -13.47
CA ILE A 19 6.30 -13.40 -12.48
C ILE A 19 5.45 -14.60 -12.04
N GLN A 20 4.14 -14.42 -11.89
CA GLN A 20 3.20 -15.49 -11.56
C GLN A 20 3.11 -16.57 -12.64
N GLU A 21 3.20 -16.19 -13.92
CA GLU A 21 3.27 -17.11 -15.07
C GLU A 21 4.61 -17.84 -15.11
N LEU A 22 5.72 -17.10 -15.01
CA LEU A 22 7.09 -17.62 -15.08
C LEU A 22 7.34 -18.72 -14.04
N LEU A 23 6.83 -18.53 -12.83
CA LEU A 23 6.99 -19.46 -11.72
C LEU A 23 5.78 -20.39 -11.54
N SER A 24 4.86 -20.40 -12.50
CA SER A 24 3.66 -21.27 -12.47
C SER A 24 3.97 -22.75 -12.24
N PRO A 25 5.08 -23.35 -12.74
CA PRO A 25 5.42 -24.75 -12.47
C PRO A 25 5.63 -25.06 -10.97
N HIS A 26 5.94 -24.04 -10.15
CA HIS A 26 6.17 -24.20 -8.72
C HIS A 26 4.89 -24.12 -7.87
N ARG A 27 3.74 -23.76 -8.46
CA ARG A 27 2.46 -23.70 -7.75
C ARG A 27 2.00 -25.05 -7.22
N TYR A 28 1.10 -25.02 -6.24
CA TYR A 28 0.52 -26.22 -5.64
C TYR A 28 -0.42 -26.92 -6.63
N THR A 29 -1.40 -26.18 -7.16
CA THR A 29 -2.33 -26.67 -8.17
C THR A 29 -1.82 -26.31 -9.56
N GLN A 30 -1.72 -27.28 -10.47
CA GLN A 30 -1.43 -27.03 -11.89
C GLN A 30 -2.67 -27.11 -12.79
N GLU A 31 -3.82 -27.55 -12.24
CA GLU A 31 -5.09 -27.66 -12.97
C GLU A 31 -5.73 -26.30 -13.27
N ARG A 32 -5.37 -25.27 -12.51
CA ARG A 32 -5.90 -23.91 -12.64
C ARG A 32 -4.85 -23.02 -13.29
N ARG A 33 -5.32 -22.01 -14.02
CA ARG A 33 -4.42 -21.01 -14.61
C ARG A 33 -3.64 -20.23 -13.52
N PRO A 34 -2.38 -19.85 -13.80
CA PRO A 34 -1.53 -18.99 -12.97
C PRO A 34 -2.27 -17.74 -12.46
N TYR A 35 -3.02 -17.10 -13.36
CA TYR A 35 -3.87 -15.97 -13.03
C TYR A 35 -5.17 -15.96 -13.85
N LEU A 36 -6.12 -15.13 -13.42
CA LEU A 36 -7.33 -14.78 -14.16
C LEU A 36 -7.52 -13.27 -14.16
N GLN A 37 -7.72 -12.71 -15.34
CA GLN A 37 -8.13 -11.31 -15.50
C GLN A 37 -9.63 -11.26 -15.75
N THR A 38 -10.35 -10.45 -14.97
CA THR A 38 -11.77 -10.20 -15.15
C THR A 38 -12.04 -8.74 -15.48
N PRO A 39 -13.06 -8.39 -16.27
CA PRO A 39 -13.44 -6.99 -16.44
C PRO A 39 -13.84 -6.38 -15.09
N SER A 40 -13.52 -5.11 -14.88
CA SER A 40 -13.88 -4.34 -13.67
C SER A 40 -15.39 -4.18 -13.45
N THR A 41 -16.21 -4.61 -14.41
CA THR A 41 -17.68 -4.64 -14.30
C THR A 41 -18.22 -5.94 -13.68
N ARG A 42 -17.35 -6.94 -13.41
CA ARG A 42 -17.74 -8.22 -12.81
C ARG A 42 -17.19 -8.34 -11.39
N ASN A 43 -17.74 -7.54 -10.48
CA ASN A 43 -17.24 -7.46 -9.11
C ASN A 43 -17.30 -8.82 -8.40
N HIS A 44 -16.14 -9.31 -7.96
CA HIS A 44 -16.08 -10.49 -7.11
C HIS A 44 -16.49 -10.14 -5.67
N THR A 45 -16.92 -11.13 -4.88
CA THR A 45 -17.25 -10.93 -3.46
C THR A 45 -16.11 -10.29 -2.67
N VAL A 46 -14.86 -10.57 -3.04
CA VAL A 46 -13.67 -10.00 -2.39
C VAL A 46 -13.56 -8.48 -2.62
N GLU A 47 -14.05 -7.96 -3.74
CA GLU A 47 -13.98 -6.52 -4.05
C GLU A 47 -14.89 -5.68 -3.15
N ARG A 48 -15.78 -6.31 -2.38
CA ARG A 48 -16.57 -5.63 -1.33
C ARG A 48 -15.70 -5.09 -0.20
N ILE A 49 -14.45 -5.51 -0.08
CA ILE A 49 -13.50 -4.91 0.86
C ILE A 49 -13.09 -3.50 0.44
N TRP A 50 -13.12 -3.17 -0.87
CA TRP A 50 -12.65 -1.87 -1.36
C TRP A 50 -13.51 -0.70 -0.89
N PRO A 51 -14.87 -0.77 -0.90
CA PRO A 51 -15.70 0.23 -0.24
C PRO A 51 -15.37 0.44 1.24
N GLU A 52 -15.03 -0.63 1.98
CA GLU A 52 -14.64 -0.53 3.39
C GLU A 52 -13.27 0.13 3.57
N ILE A 53 -12.29 -0.22 2.74
CA ILE A 53 -10.98 0.44 2.74
C ILE A 53 -11.14 1.93 2.41
N ASN A 54 -11.97 2.24 1.42
CA ASN A 54 -12.24 3.63 1.05
C ASN A 54 -12.89 4.42 2.19
N SER A 55 -13.94 3.87 2.81
CA SER A 55 -14.67 4.58 3.87
C SER A 55 -13.87 4.70 5.17
N ARG A 56 -13.09 3.69 5.53
CA ARG A 56 -12.37 3.61 6.82
C ARG A 56 -10.93 4.09 6.76
N VAL A 57 -10.34 4.23 5.59
CA VAL A 57 -8.93 4.59 5.44
C VAL A 57 -8.75 5.77 4.48
N ASN A 58 -9.14 5.60 3.22
CA ASN A 58 -8.79 6.58 2.18
C ASN A 58 -9.54 7.90 2.34
N TYR A 59 -10.86 7.87 2.51
CA TYR A 59 -11.67 9.09 2.57
C TYR A 59 -11.38 9.98 3.78
N PRO A 60 -11.20 9.44 5.01
CA PRO A 60 -10.82 10.25 6.15
C PRO A 60 -9.51 11.03 5.95
N LEU A 61 -8.45 10.35 5.49
CA LEU A 61 -7.14 10.97 5.26
C LEU A 61 -7.20 11.94 4.06
N LYS A 62 -7.85 11.54 2.97
CA LYS A 62 -8.05 12.41 1.79
C LYS A 62 -8.80 13.68 2.15
N LYS A 63 -9.84 13.60 2.98
CA LYS A 63 -10.61 14.77 3.42
C LYS A 63 -9.75 15.73 4.24
N ALA A 64 -8.90 15.22 5.12
CA ALA A 64 -7.98 16.04 5.89
C ALA A 64 -6.94 16.75 4.99
N LEU A 65 -6.38 16.02 4.01
CA LEU A 65 -5.46 16.58 3.01
C LEU A 65 -6.10 17.66 2.16
N LEU A 66 -7.30 17.40 1.63
CA LEU A 66 -8.03 18.38 0.83
C LEU A 66 -8.29 19.66 1.63
N GLN A 67 -8.68 19.56 2.90
CA GLN A 67 -8.85 20.75 3.73
C GLN A 67 -7.57 21.55 3.92
N LEU A 68 -6.39 20.91 3.98
CA LEU A 68 -5.12 21.63 4.06
C LEU A 68 -4.76 22.33 2.76
N VAL A 69 -5.02 21.68 1.61
CA VAL A 69 -4.82 22.28 0.28
C VAL A 69 -5.78 23.46 0.08
N ASP A 70 -7.06 23.29 0.41
CA ASP A 70 -8.09 24.33 0.30
C ASP A 70 -7.81 25.54 1.22
N GLN A 71 -7.08 25.31 2.33
CA GLN A 71 -6.64 26.34 3.27
C GLN A 71 -5.27 26.95 2.88
N GLU A 72 -4.70 26.57 1.74
CA GLU A 72 -3.39 27.02 1.26
C GLU A 72 -2.23 26.70 2.24
N LEU A 73 -2.41 25.68 3.09
CA LEU A 73 -1.41 25.21 4.06
C LEU A 73 -0.50 24.11 3.49
N LEU A 74 -0.88 23.50 2.37
CA LEU A 74 -0.05 22.55 1.63
C LEU A 74 0.14 23.01 0.19
N ASP A 75 1.40 23.22 -0.18
CA ASP A 75 1.82 23.37 -1.56
C ASP A 75 2.15 22.00 -2.15
N MET A 76 1.23 21.44 -2.93
CA MET A 76 1.43 20.16 -3.62
C MET A 76 2.23 20.29 -4.93
N ASP A 77 2.85 21.43 -5.20
CA ASP A 77 3.91 21.56 -6.21
C ASP A 77 5.32 21.36 -5.62
N ASP A 78 5.52 21.67 -4.34
CA ASP A 78 6.76 21.42 -3.59
C ASP A 78 7.05 19.91 -3.44
N SER A 79 8.22 19.48 -3.91
CA SER A 79 8.69 18.09 -3.82
C SER A 79 8.86 17.58 -2.39
N LEU A 80 9.31 18.44 -1.46
CA LEU A 80 9.44 18.10 -0.05
C LEU A 80 8.08 17.87 0.58
N VAL A 81 7.10 18.71 0.25
CA VAL A 81 5.72 18.53 0.74
C VAL A 81 5.13 17.22 0.19
N LYS A 82 5.31 16.92 -1.10
CA LYS A 82 4.91 15.63 -1.69
C LYS A 82 5.54 14.45 -0.96
N TYR A 83 6.82 14.55 -0.60
CA TYR A 83 7.53 13.53 0.17
C TYR A 83 6.89 13.31 1.54
N CYS A 84 6.72 14.38 2.33
CA CYS A 84 6.13 14.28 3.67
C CYS A 84 4.69 13.75 3.63
N VAL A 85 3.88 14.21 2.67
CA VAL A 85 2.51 13.71 2.46
C VAL A 85 2.53 12.23 2.12
N SER A 86 3.37 11.80 1.17
CA SER A 86 3.50 10.40 0.76
C SER A 86 3.94 9.53 1.93
N CYS A 87 4.94 9.97 2.69
CA CYS A 87 5.52 9.23 3.80
C CYS A 87 4.50 9.03 4.93
N LEU A 88 3.97 10.11 5.50
CA LEU A 88 3.05 10.00 6.65
C LEU A 88 1.73 9.35 6.25
N THR A 89 1.12 9.81 5.15
CA THR A 89 -0.19 9.30 4.71
C THR A 89 -0.07 7.85 4.27
N GLY A 90 1.03 7.46 3.62
CA GLY A 90 1.30 6.08 3.23
C GLY A 90 1.37 5.15 4.45
N GLN A 91 2.08 5.56 5.51
CA GLN A 91 2.14 4.79 6.76
C GLN A 91 0.77 4.66 7.43
N LEU A 92 -0.01 5.75 7.51
CA LEU A 92 -1.36 5.71 8.07
C LEU A 92 -2.32 4.84 7.23
N CYS A 93 -2.22 4.91 5.90
CA CYS A 93 -2.96 4.02 5.00
C CYS A 93 -2.58 2.56 5.24
N GLN A 94 -1.29 2.25 5.40
CA GLN A 94 -0.83 0.89 5.69
C GLN A 94 -1.40 0.38 7.02
N ILE A 95 -1.37 1.20 8.08
CA ILE A 95 -1.99 0.87 9.37
C ILE A 95 -3.50 0.60 9.21
N GLY A 96 -4.19 1.49 8.49
CA GLY A 96 -5.63 1.38 8.26
C GLY A 96 -6.01 0.13 7.47
N VAL A 97 -5.30 -0.16 6.38
CA VAL A 97 -5.54 -1.37 5.58
C VAL A 97 -5.30 -2.62 6.40
N THR A 98 -4.21 -2.68 7.20
CA THR A 98 -3.95 -3.81 8.10
C THR A 98 -5.12 -4.03 9.06
N ARG A 99 -5.56 -3.00 9.78
CA ARG A 99 -6.70 -3.06 10.72
C ARG A 99 -7.99 -3.52 10.03
N VAL A 100 -8.27 -3.01 8.83
CA VAL A 100 -9.45 -3.40 8.05
C VAL A 100 -9.37 -4.86 7.63
N VAL A 101 -8.23 -5.33 7.11
CA VAL A 101 -8.05 -6.72 6.68
C VAL A 101 -8.16 -7.69 7.86
N GLU A 102 -7.58 -7.37 9.02
CA GLU A 102 -7.69 -8.17 10.23
C GLU A 102 -9.15 -8.31 10.68
N SER A 103 -9.86 -7.18 10.80
CA SER A 103 -11.29 -7.16 11.15
C SER A 103 -12.15 -7.89 10.11
N TRP A 104 -11.84 -7.69 8.83
CA TRP A 104 -12.52 -8.33 7.71
C TRP A 104 -12.30 -9.84 7.68
N ASN A 105 -11.15 -10.37 8.12
CA ASN A 105 -10.97 -11.82 8.14
C ASN A 105 -11.46 -12.49 9.44
N ALA A 106 -11.74 -11.70 10.48
CA ALA A 106 -12.27 -12.17 11.76
C ALA A 106 -13.81 -12.27 11.80
N HIS A 107 -14.55 -11.74 10.82
CA HIS A 107 -16.01 -11.81 10.83
C HIS A 107 -16.52 -13.20 10.41
N ARG A 108 -17.64 -13.63 11.02
CA ARG A 108 -18.32 -14.87 10.64
C ARG A 108 -19.18 -14.65 9.39
N ILE A 109 -18.98 -15.47 8.38
CA ILE A 109 -19.84 -15.51 7.18
C ILE A 109 -20.94 -16.57 7.40
N PRO A 110 -22.24 -16.19 7.37
CA PRO A 110 -23.34 -17.15 7.51
C PRO A 110 -23.23 -18.32 6.53
N GLY A 111 -23.35 -19.54 7.06
CA GLY A 111 -23.24 -20.78 6.27
C GLY A 111 -21.83 -21.16 5.78
N LYS A 112 -20.79 -20.35 6.05
CA LYS A 112 -19.40 -20.66 5.67
C LYS A 112 -18.44 -20.75 6.85
N GLY A 113 -18.60 -19.93 7.88
CA GLY A 113 -17.65 -19.81 8.99
C GLY A 113 -16.80 -18.55 8.92
N THR A 114 -15.72 -18.50 9.69
CA THR A 114 -14.82 -17.34 9.77
C THR A 114 -13.67 -17.52 8.77
N PRO A 115 -13.33 -16.53 7.93
CA PRO A 115 -12.22 -16.63 6.98
C PRO A 115 -10.89 -17.06 7.61
N ASN A 116 -10.51 -16.51 8.77
CA ASN A 116 -9.30 -16.93 9.48
C ASN A 116 -9.31 -18.42 9.87
N ASP A 117 -10.44 -18.92 10.37
CA ASP A 117 -10.60 -20.34 10.74
C ASP A 117 -10.52 -21.24 9.49
N LEU A 118 -11.17 -20.82 8.40
CA LEU A 118 -11.17 -21.53 7.12
C LEU A 118 -9.79 -21.57 6.47
N ALA A 119 -8.98 -20.53 6.68
CA ALA A 119 -7.62 -20.41 6.15
C ALA A 119 -6.56 -21.05 7.07
N GLY A 120 -6.93 -21.53 8.27
CA GLY A 120 -5.99 -21.99 9.29
C GLY A 120 -5.08 -23.16 8.87
N SER A 121 -5.51 -23.98 7.90
CA SER A 121 -4.68 -25.05 7.31
C SER A 121 -3.68 -24.55 6.27
N GLY A 122 -3.85 -23.32 5.78
CA GLY A 122 -2.96 -22.63 4.85
C GLY A 122 -2.73 -23.34 3.51
N CYS A 123 -1.75 -22.84 2.75
CA CYS A 123 -1.14 -23.55 1.63
C CYS A 123 0.28 -23.95 2.06
N PRO A 124 0.56 -25.25 2.29
CA PRO A 124 1.84 -25.69 2.85
C PRO A 124 3.00 -25.56 1.86
N LYS A 125 2.73 -25.60 0.55
CA LYS A 125 3.77 -25.48 -0.47
C LYS A 125 4.29 -24.05 -0.53
N LYS A 126 5.53 -23.86 -0.07
CA LYS A 126 6.29 -22.62 -0.21
C LYS A 126 7.20 -22.73 -1.43
N ILE A 127 7.44 -21.61 -2.08
CA ILE A 127 8.48 -21.50 -3.10
C ILE A 127 9.78 -21.06 -2.40
N PRO A 128 10.95 -21.63 -2.76
CA PRO A 128 12.24 -21.16 -2.30
C PRO A 128 12.41 -19.66 -2.58
N GLN A 129 13.01 -18.92 -1.64
CA GLN A 129 13.15 -17.47 -1.74
C GLN A 129 14.07 -17.06 -2.89
N GLU A 130 15.03 -17.92 -3.25
CA GLU A 130 16.00 -17.71 -4.32
C GLU A 130 15.33 -17.68 -5.71
N LEU A 131 14.11 -18.21 -5.82
CA LEU A 131 13.31 -18.17 -7.05
C LEU A 131 12.41 -16.93 -7.14
N LEU A 132 12.33 -16.11 -6.08
CA LEU A 132 11.50 -14.91 -6.05
C LEU A 132 12.39 -13.68 -6.32
N PRO A 133 12.38 -13.13 -7.55
CA PRO A 133 13.21 -11.97 -7.86
C PRO A 133 12.76 -10.74 -7.07
N HIS A 134 13.72 -9.87 -6.76
CA HIS A 134 13.41 -8.53 -6.28
C HIS A 134 12.70 -7.70 -7.37
N SER A 135 12.04 -6.61 -6.99
CA SER A 135 11.25 -5.78 -7.92
C SER A 135 12.06 -5.28 -9.13
N ALA A 136 13.30 -4.85 -8.91
CA ALA A 136 14.20 -4.39 -9.97
C ALA A 136 14.60 -5.52 -10.93
N GLU A 137 14.93 -6.70 -10.39
CA GLU A 137 15.27 -7.89 -11.18
C GLU A 137 14.06 -8.38 -11.99
N ALA A 138 12.88 -8.40 -11.38
CA ALA A 138 11.63 -8.77 -12.04
C ALA A 138 11.35 -7.82 -13.23
N ALA A 139 11.54 -6.51 -13.06
CA ALA A 139 11.33 -5.52 -14.09
C ALA A 139 12.35 -5.64 -15.24
N GLU A 140 13.61 -5.94 -14.93
CA GLU A 140 14.65 -6.27 -15.92
C GLU A 140 14.26 -7.53 -16.71
N LEU A 141 13.88 -8.63 -16.04
CA LEU A 141 13.45 -9.87 -16.68
C LEU A 141 12.26 -9.63 -17.61
N TYR A 142 11.27 -8.86 -17.15
CA TYR A 142 10.10 -8.48 -17.95
C TYR A 142 10.52 -7.76 -19.24
N ARG A 143 11.39 -6.76 -19.13
CA ARG A 143 11.90 -6.00 -20.28
C ARG A 143 12.71 -6.88 -21.23
N GLN A 144 13.58 -7.75 -20.73
CA GLN A 144 14.39 -8.64 -21.56
C GLN A 144 13.53 -9.64 -22.35
N GLN A 145 12.48 -10.20 -21.74
CA GLN A 145 11.66 -11.22 -22.37
C GLN A 145 10.56 -10.66 -23.27
N LEU A 146 9.94 -9.54 -22.90
CA LEU A 146 8.79 -8.99 -23.62
C LEU A 146 9.12 -7.76 -24.46
N GLY A 147 10.32 -7.17 -24.32
CA GLY A 147 10.76 -6.00 -25.06
C GLY A 147 10.00 -4.71 -24.73
N SER A 148 9.06 -4.75 -23.79
CA SER A 148 8.26 -3.61 -23.35
C SER A 148 8.87 -2.93 -22.12
N THR A 149 8.66 -1.63 -22.00
CA THR A 149 9.17 -0.81 -20.89
C THR A 149 8.09 -0.64 -19.84
N LEU A 150 8.41 -0.98 -18.59
CA LEU A 150 7.64 -0.59 -17.41
C LEU A 150 8.14 0.77 -16.93
N THR A 151 7.25 1.59 -16.36
CA THR A 151 7.66 2.81 -15.66
C THR A 151 8.46 2.40 -14.42
N PRO A 152 9.76 2.72 -14.34
CA PRO A 152 10.64 2.12 -13.34
C PRO A 152 10.42 2.67 -11.94
N GLN A 153 10.19 3.98 -11.79
CA GLN A 153 10.01 4.64 -10.49
C GLN A 153 9.02 5.80 -10.60
N SER A 154 8.25 6.00 -9.52
CA SER A 154 7.42 7.18 -9.35
C SER A 154 8.30 8.40 -9.09
N THR A 155 8.01 9.52 -9.74
CA THR A 155 8.65 10.82 -9.43
C THR A 155 7.93 11.57 -8.31
N PHE A 156 6.88 10.99 -7.73
CA PHE A 156 6.13 11.58 -6.63
C PHE A 156 6.72 11.18 -5.28
N GLY A 157 6.96 12.18 -4.42
CA GLY A 157 7.45 11.98 -3.06
C GLY A 157 8.86 11.39 -3.01
N VAL A 158 9.76 11.93 -3.83
CA VAL A 158 11.18 11.56 -3.83
C VAL A 158 11.81 11.98 -2.49
N ASP A 159 12.66 11.11 -1.95
CA ASP A 159 13.42 11.38 -0.73
C ASP A 159 14.27 12.65 -0.89
N PRO A 160 14.06 13.70 -0.06
CA PRO A 160 14.77 14.97 -0.19
C PRO A 160 16.12 14.98 0.56
N PHE A 161 16.43 13.98 1.38
CA PHE A 161 17.62 14.00 2.23
C PHE A 161 18.89 13.70 1.43
N LEU A 162 19.98 14.40 1.77
CA LEU A 162 21.30 14.16 1.17
C LEU A 162 22.01 12.96 1.79
N THR A 163 21.72 12.69 3.07
CA THR A 163 22.34 11.63 3.86
C THR A 163 21.30 10.85 4.66
N GLU A 164 21.62 9.60 4.98
CA GLU A 164 20.75 8.79 5.86
C GLU A 164 20.76 9.31 7.31
N GLU A 165 21.87 9.94 7.75
CA GLU A 165 21.92 10.55 9.09
C GLU A 165 20.91 11.69 9.24
N ASP A 166 20.79 12.56 8.24
CA ASP A 166 19.83 13.67 8.22
C ASP A 166 18.38 13.18 8.26
N LYS A 167 18.10 12.13 7.47
CA LYS A 167 16.81 11.46 7.46
C LYS A 167 16.45 10.88 8.82
N LEU A 168 17.35 10.11 9.41
CA LEU A 168 17.16 9.52 10.74
C LEU A 168 16.96 10.61 11.80
N MET A 169 17.67 11.74 11.70
CA MET A 169 17.47 12.86 12.61
C MET A 169 16.05 13.43 12.52
N ALA A 170 15.54 13.65 11.31
CA ALA A 170 14.17 14.13 11.10
C ALA A 170 13.12 13.11 11.57
N GLU A 171 13.32 11.82 11.29
CA GLU A 171 12.43 10.74 11.73
C GLU A 171 12.38 10.62 13.26
N ASN A 172 13.52 10.72 13.94
CA ASN A 172 13.59 10.70 15.41
C ASN A 172 12.88 11.92 16.02
N GLN A 173 13.12 13.12 15.50
CA GLN A 173 12.43 14.34 15.94
C GLN A 173 10.91 14.24 15.74
N PHE A 174 10.47 13.61 14.64
CA PHE A 174 9.06 13.34 14.42
C PHE A 174 8.49 12.35 15.43
N ALA A 175 9.20 11.24 15.67
CA ALA A 175 8.77 10.18 16.58
C ALA A 175 8.75 10.61 18.06
N GLU A 176 9.59 11.56 18.47
CA GLU A 176 9.54 12.15 19.82
C GLU A 176 8.21 12.85 20.10
N GLN A 177 7.64 13.52 19.09
CA GLN A 177 6.36 14.22 19.20
C GLN A 177 5.17 13.30 18.90
N TYR A 178 5.32 12.36 17.96
CA TYR A 178 4.27 11.47 17.48
C TYR A 178 4.71 10.01 17.58
N SER A 179 4.82 9.51 18.80
CA SER A 179 5.30 8.15 19.08
C SER A 179 4.35 7.04 18.63
N ASP A 180 3.04 7.29 18.64
CA ASP A 180 2.03 6.41 18.06
C ASP A 180 1.20 7.16 17.00
N ILE A 181 1.66 7.08 15.75
CA ILE A 181 0.95 7.68 14.61
C ILE A 181 -0.42 7.03 14.36
N SER A 182 -0.69 5.85 14.93
CA SER A 182 -1.95 5.15 14.71
C SER A 182 -3.15 5.89 15.33
N GLU A 183 -2.90 6.74 16.34
CA GLU A 183 -3.91 7.63 16.90
C GLU A 183 -4.33 8.71 15.91
N LEU A 184 -3.43 9.18 15.04
CA LEU A 184 -3.76 10.16 13.99
C LEU A 184 -4.83 9.60 13.05
N LEU A 185 -4.71 8.32 12.68
CA LEU A 185 -5.73 7.63 11.91
C LEU A 185 -7.03 7.47 12.71
N SER A 186 -6.96 7.01 13.97
CA SER A 186 -8.13 6.83 14.85
C SER A 186 -8.94 8.13 15.00
N ARG A 187 -8.28 9.28 15.10
CA ARG A 187 -8.93 10.60 15.15
C ARG A 187 -9.55 10.97 13.79
N ALA A 188 -8.79 10.80 12.71
CA ALA A 188 -9.25 11.13 11.37
C ALA A 188 -10.50 10.34 10.97
N VAL A 189 -10.57 9.03 11.27
CA VAL A 189 -11.77 8.22 10.97
C VAL A 189 -13.01 8.66 11.76
N ASN A 190 -12.81 9.32 12.91
CA ASN A 190 -13.86 9.91 13.74
C ASN A 190 -14.13 11.38 13.40
N ASN A 191 -13.72 11.84 12.21
CA ASN A 191 -13.87 13.22 11.72
C ASN A 191 -13.12 14.30 12.51
N ASP A 192 -12.17 13.93 13.38
CA ASP A 192 -11.20 14.89 13.92
C ASP A 192 -9.92 14.83 13.11
N PHE A 193 -9.77 15.79 12.20
CA PHE A 193 -8.62 15.87 11.30
C PHE A 193 -7.45 16.64 11.90
N THR A 194 -7.65 17.35 13.01
CA THR A 194 -6.68 18.29 13.59
C THR A 194 -5.34 17.62 13.89
N PRO A 195 -5.30 16.46 14.57
CA PRO A 195 -4.02 15.82 14.92
C PRO A 195 -3.21 15.41 13.69
N TYR A 196 -3.88 14.85 12.67
CA TYR A 196 -3.21 14.49 11.42
C TYR A 196 -2.63 15.72 10.69
N LYS A 197 -3.40 16.81 10.65
CA LYS A 197 -2.96 18.06 10.01
C LYS A 197 -1.73 18.65 10.70
N GLU A 198 -1.78 18.75 12.03
CA GLU A 198 -0.68 19.25 12.85
C GLU A 198 0.57 18.37 12.71
N ALA A 199 0.40 17.04 12.72
CA ALA A 199 1.49 16.10 12.49
C ALA A 199 2.13 16.28 11.11
N LEU A 200 1.33 16.44 10.06
CA LEU A 200 1.85 16.61 8.71
C LEU A 200 2.62 17.94 8.57
N LEU A 201 2.09 19.04 9.10
CA LEU A 201 2.78 20.34 9.07
C LEU A 201 4.06 20.32 9.91
N PHE A 202 4.04 19.61 11.04
CA PHE A 202 5.23 19.38 11.86
C PHE A 202 6.28 18.57 11.09
N LEU A 203 5.89 17.47 10.45
CA LEU A 203 6.80 16.67 9.61
C LEU A 203 7.43 17.50 8.50
N ILE A 204 6.64 18.30 7.77
CA ILE A 204 7.15 19.20 6.73
C ILE A 204 8.19 20.18 7.30
N THR A 205 7.90 20.78 8.45
CA THR A 205 8.81 21.73 9.10
C THR A 205 10.10 21.06 9.56
N THR A 206 9.98 19.88 10.15
CA THR A 206 11.11 19.07 10.63
C THR A 206 11.97 18.59 9.47
N THR A 207 11.39 18.01 8.43
CA THR A 207 12.11 17.60 7.21
C THR A 207 12.83 18.80 6.60
N ARG A 208 12.17 19.95 6.43
CA ARG A 208 12.80 21.16 5.85
C ARG A 208 14.02 21.66 6.62
N ARG A 209 14.12 21.40 7.93
CA ARG A 209 15.28 21.82 8.75
C ARG A 209 16.48 20.87 8.63
N ASN A 210 16.26 19.66 8.12
CA ASN A 210 17.24 18.60 8.07
C ASN A 210 17.58 18.22 6.61
N VAL A 211 17.19 19.00 5.60
CA VAL A 211 17.54 18.79 4.18
C VAL A 211 18.52 19.84 3.67
#